data_AF-A0A316L2T4-F1
#
_entry.id   AF-A0A316L2T4-F1
#
_cell.length_a   1.000
_cell.length_b   1.000
_cell.length_c   1.000
_cell.angle_alpha   90.00
_cell.angle_beta   90.00
_cell.angle_gamma   90.00
#
_symmetry.space_group_name_H-M   'P 1'
#
loop_
_entity.id
_entity.type
_entity.pdbx_description
1 polymer ?
#
loop_
_entity_poly.entity_id
_entity_poly.type
_entity_poly.pdbx_seq_one_letter_code
_entity_poly.pdbx_strand_id
1 'polypeptide(L)'
;MKKYIYDLTFQDVLKEIFEEDSPCWYQGENFQDGVVFLKQFGDLRERIFTPEFGYQQDTPIISHGVYTQKYRRVTSQADAERKI
;
A
#
# COMPACT_ATOMS: atom_id res chain seq x y z
N MET A 1 -13.77 -11.52 13.95
CA MET A 1 -12.92 -10.50 13.29
C MET A 1 -11.64 -11.19 12.84
N LYS A 2 -11.28 -11.14 11.55
CA LYS A 2 -10.01 -11.74 11.07
C LYS A 2 -8.85 -10.91 11.62
N LYS A 3 -7.84 -11.57 12.21
CA LYS A 3 -6.61 -10.92 12.66
C LYS A 3 -5.64 -10.88 11.49
N TYR A 4 -5.34 -9.69 10.99
CA TYR A 4 -4.34 -9.48 9.95
C TYR A 4 -2.98 -9.20 10.59
N ILE A 5 -1.91 -9.66 9.95
CA ILE A 5 -0.53 -9.44 10.41
C ILE A 5 0.10 -8.44 9.44
N TYR A 6 0.67 -7.37 9.99
CA TYR A 6 1.39 -6.32 9.29
C TYR A 6 2.84 -6.33 9.77
N ASP A 7 3.70 -7.03 9.04
CA ASP A 7 5.07 -7.31 9.44
C ASP A 7 6.12 -6.57 8.60
N LEU A 8 5.73 -5.99 7.47
CA LEU A 8 6.62 -5.29 6.56
C LEU A 8 6.77 -3.81 6.93
N THR A 9 7.99 -3.30 6.80
CA THR A 9 8.26 -1.86 6.76
C THR A 9 8.02 -1.29 5.36
N PHE A 10 7.96 0.03 5.25
CA PHE A 10 7.94 0.69 3.95
C PHE A 10 9.17 0.34 3.09
N GLN A 11 10.36 0.22 3.70
CA GLN A 11 11.59 -0.18 3.00
C GLN A 11 11.49 -1.61 2.44
N ASP A 12 10.90 -2.55 3.19
CA ASP A 12 10.67 -3.91 2.70
C ASP A 12 9.76 -3.91 1.47
N VAL A 13 8.69 -3.09 1.50
CA VAL A 13 7.78 -2.93 0.36
C VAL A 13 8.50 -2.38 -0.87
N LEU A 14 9.31 -1.32 -0.71
CA LEU A 14 10.09 -0.76 -1.82
C LEU A 14 11.06 -1.78 -2.41
N LYS A 15 11.75 -2.55 -1.54
CA LYS A 15 12.66 -3.61 -1.97
C LYS A 15 11.94 -4.64 -2.82
N GLU A 16 10.79 -5.13 -2.37
CA GLU A 16 10.03 -6.13 -3.12
C GLU A 16 9.50 -5.61 -4.45
N ILE A 17 9.05 -4.36 -4.50
CA ILE A 17 8.52 -3.74 -5.72
C ILE A 17 9.62 -3.51 -6.76
N PHE A 18 10.76 -2.97 -6.33
CA PHE A 18 11.79 -2.47 -7.24
C PHE A 18 12.92 -3.46 -7.50
N GLU A 19 13.31 -4.25 -6.51
CA GLU A 19 14.41 -5.23 -6.64
C GLU A 19 13.91 -6.63 -6.98
N GLU A 20 12.76 -7.03 -6.44
CA GLU A 20 12.25 -8.40 -6.56
C GLU A 20 11.11 -8.54 -7.59
N ASP A 21 10.68 -7.43 -8.21
CA ASP A 21 9.58 -7.35 -9.18
C ASP A 21 8.31 -8.06 -8.69
N SER A 22 8.01 -7.90 -7.41
CA SER A 22 6.92 -8.61 -6.75
C SER A 22 5.57 -8.31 -7.41
N PRO A 23 4.77 -9.34 -7.76
CA PRO A 23 3.42 -9.16 -8.28
C PRO A 23 2.39 -8.85 -7.19
N CYS A 24 2.84 -8.70 -5.93
CA CYS A 24 1.96 -8.49 -4.79
C CYS A 24 1.49 -7.03 -4.72
N TRP A 25 0.36 -6.88 -4.04
CA TRP A 25 -0.14 -5.61 -3.56
C TRP A 25 0.23 -5.46 -2.09
N TYR A 26 0.37 -4.21 -1.64
CA TYR A 26 0.74 -3.90 -0.27
C TYR A 26 -0.32 -3.05 0.37
N GLN A 27 -0.76 -3.45 1.56
CA GLN A 27 -1.78 -2.74 2.32
C GLN A 27 -1.20 -2.28 3.64
N GLY A 28 -1.30 -0.98 3.90
CA GLY A 28 -0.92 -0.37 5.17
C GLY A 28 -1.87 -0.71 6.32
N GLU A 29 -1.36 -0.70 7.56
CA GLU A 29 -2.15 -0.95 8.76
C GLU A 29 -3.18 0.17 9.03
N ASN A 30 -2.84 1.41 8.69
CA ASN A 30 -3.66 2.58 8.95
C ASN A 30 -4.49 2.90 7.72
N PHE A 31 -5.60 2.17 7.57
CA PHE A 31 -6.50 2.21 6.42
C PHE A 31 -7.03 3.59 6.02
N GLN A 32 -7.12 4.54 6.97
CA GLN A 32 -7.56 5.91 6.71
C GLN A 32 -6.46 6.79 6.09
N ASP A 33 -5.20 6.45 6.33
CA ASP A 33 -4.01 7.10 5.76
C ASP A 33 -3.30 6.16 4.76
N GLY A 34 -4.00 5.12 4.32
CA GLY A 34 -3.45 3.83 3.92
C GLY A 34 -3.23 3.69 2.43
N VAL A 35 -1.97 3.44 2.09
CA VAL A 35 -1.46 3.40 0.73
C VAL A 35 -1.50 2.00 0.16
N VAL A 36 -2.01 1.90 -1.07
CA VAL A 36 -1.75 0.76 -1.94
C VAL A 36 -0.56 1.08 -2.83
N PHE A 37 0.54 0.35 -2.66
CA PHE A 37 1.66 0.39 -3.59
C PHE A 37 1.50 -0.66 -4.67
N LEU A 38 1.57 -0.24 -5.93
CA LEU A 38 1.86 -1.13 -7.05
C LEU A 38 2.92 -0.52 -7.96
N LYS A 39 3.69 -1.39 -8.62
CA LYS A 39 4.45 -1.03 -9.80
C LYS A 39 3.48 -0.97 -10.98
N GLN A 40 3.22 0.22 -11.52
CA GLN A 40 2.43 0.37 -12.74
C GLN A 40 3.28 1.04 -13.80
N PHE A 41 3.53 0.34 -14.92
CA PHE A 41 4.38 0.84 -16.02
C PHE A 41 5.81 1.25 -15.60
N GLY A 42 6.35 0.66 -14.53
CA GLY A 42 7.69 0.98 -14.01
C GLY A 42 7.71 2.07 -12.94
N ASP A 43 6.58 2.75 -12.69
CA ASP A 43 6.46 3.76 -11.65
C ASP A 43 5.82 3.20 -10.38
N LEU A 44 6.24 3.73 -9.23
CA LEU A 44 5.52 3.53 -7.98
C LEU A 44 4.23 4.34 -8.02
N ARG A 45 3.09 3.67 -7.85
CA ARG A 45 1.81 4.33 -7.65
C ARG A 45 1.38 4.16 -6.20
N GLU A 46 0.92 5.27 -5.63
CA GLU A 46 0.31 5.35 -4.32
C GLU A 46 -1.18 5.65 -4.49
N ARG A 47 -2.03 4.92 -3.77
CA ARG A 47 -3.46 5.24 -3.63
C ARG A 47 -3.81 5.48 -2.18
N ILE A 48 -4.30 6.68 -1.88
CA ILE A 48 -4.77 7.07 -0.55
C ILE A 48 -6.30 7.05 -0.57
N PHE A 49 -6.92 6.23 0.27
CA PHE A 49 -8.38 6.10 0.33
C PHE A 49 -8.98 7.19 1.22
N THR A 50 -9.63 8.17 0.62
CA THR A 50 -10.32 9.24 1.37
C THR A 50 -11.83 8.96 1.44
N PRO A 51 -12.51 9.36 2.53
CA PRO A 51 -13.96 9.19 2.67
C PRO A 51 -14.79 9.86 1.55
N GLU A 52 -14.27 10.95 0.97
CA GLU A 52 -15.00 11.81 0.02
C GLU A 52 -14.87 11.37 -1.44
N PHE A 53 -13.76 10.74 -1.84
CA PHE A 53 -13.45 10.50 -3.26
C PHE A 53 -13.28 9.02 -3.63
N GLY A 54 -13.42 8.10 -2.68
CA GLY A 54 -13.09 6.69 -2.88
C GLY A 54 -11.57 6.47 -2.77
N TYR A 55 -10.77 7.09 -3.64
CA TYR A 55 -9.31 7.18 -3.49
C TYR A 55 -8.73 8.38 -4.27
N GLN A 56 -7.62 8.93 -3.79
CA GLN A 56 -6.72 9.79 -4.56
C GLN A 56 -5.52 8.96 -5.02
N GLN A 57 -5.13 9.08 -6.29
CA GLN A 57 -3.95 8.43 -6.85
C GLN A 57 -2.98 9.52 -7.29
N ASP A 58 -1.88 9.68 -6.55
CA ASP A 58 -0.88 10.71 -6.83
C ASP A 58 0.50 10.10 -7.11
N THR A 59 1.38 10.93 -7.66
CA THR A 59 2.78 10.62 -7.96
C THR A 59 3.60 11.91 -7.77
N PRO A 60 4.67 11.96 -6.96
CA PRO A 60 4.97 11.28 -5.71
C PRO A 60 5.14 12.32 -4.57
N ILE A 61 4.14 12.48 -3.70
CA ILE A 61 4.34 13.10 -2.39
C ILE A 61 3.94 12.04 -1.36
N ILE A 62 4.94 11.24 -0.97
CA ILE A 62 4.76 10.20 0.04
C ILE A 62 4.51 10.91 1.37
N SER A 63 3.28 10.84 1.85
CA SER A 63 2.88 11.49 3.10
C SER A 63 3.56 10.84 4.32
N HIS A 64 3.76 11.59 5.41
CA HIS A 64 4.47 11.08 6.60
C HIS A 64 3.90 9.77 7.13
N GLY A 65 2.58 9.62 7.16
CA GLY A 65 1.91 8.41 7.65
C GLY A 65 2.19 7.15 6.83
N VAL A 66 2.70 7.31 5.61
CA VAL A 66 2.95 6.20 4.67
C VAL A 66 4.25 5.49 5.02
N TYR A 67 5.36 6.21 5.14
CA TYR A 67 6.63 5.54 5.41
C TYR A 67 6.83 5.12 6.87
N THR A 68 5.99 5.59 7.81
CA THR A 68 6.08 5.23 9.23
C THR A 68 5.24 4.03 9.65
N GLN A 69 4.33 3.56 8.79
CA GLN A 69 3.40 2.46 9.14
C GLN A 69 3.91 1.08 8.69
N LYS A 70 3.24 0.03 9.16
CA LYS A 70 3.48 -1.35 8.73
C LYS A 70 2.58 -1.77 7.58
N TYR A 71 3.05 -2.73 6.81
CA TYR A 71 2.39 -3.26 5.62
C TYR A 71 2.22 -4.76 5.69
N ARG A 72 1.26 -5.27 4.92
CA ARG A 72 1.11 -6.68 4.62
C ARG A 72 1.00 -6.91 3.12
N ARG A 73 1.52 -8.05 2.67
CA ARG A 73 1.34 -8.51 1.28
C ARG A 73 -0.07 -9.04 1.10
N VAL A 74 -0.67 -8.74 -0.03
CA VAL A 74 -1.90 -9.36 -0.51
C VAL A 74 -1.78 -9.66 -2.00
N THR A 75 -2.47 -10.69 -2.46
CA THR A 75 -2.35 -11.20 -3.82
C THR A 75 -3.36 -10.59 -4.79
N SER A 76 -4.23 -9.70 -4.32
CA SER A 76 -5.23 -9.04 -5.16
C SER A 76 -5.44 -7.58 -4.75
N GLN A 77 -5.71 -6.74 -5.75
CA GLN A 77 -6.11 -5.35 -5.54
C GLN A 77 -7.34 -5.25 -4.63
N ALA A 78 -8.37 -6.07 -4.88
CA ALA A 78 -9.59 -6.04 -4.08
C ALA A 78 -9.35 -6.32 -2.59
N ASP A 79 -8.38 -7.18 -2.26
CA ASP A 79 -7.98 -7.40 -0.86
C ASP A 79 -7.16 -6.25 -0.29
N ALA A 80 -6.33 -5.60 -1.12
CA ALA A 80 -5.54 -4.42 -0.73
C ALA A 80 -6.42 -3.20 -0.43
N GLU A 81 -7.55 -3.07 -1.12
CA GLU A 81 -8.48 -1.95 -1.00
C GLU A 81 -9.63 -2.23 0.01
N ARG A 82 -9.72 -3.45 0.57
CA ARG A 82 -10.81 -3.83 1.49
C ARG A 82 -10.65 -3.19 2.86
N LYS A 83 -11.54 -2.24 3.21
CA LYS A 83 -11.69 -1.74 4.59
C LYS A 83 -11.87 -2.89 5.60
N ILE A 84 -11.05 -2.91 6.63
CA ILE A 84 -11.02 -3.94 7.69
C ILE A 84 -11.45 -3.37 9.03
#